data_AF-A0A1I9U0T5-F1
#
_entry.id   AF-A0A1I9U0T5-F1
#
_cell.length_a   1.000
_cell.length_b   1.000
_cell.length_c   1.000
_cell.angle_alpha   90.00
_cell.angle_beta   90.00
_cell.angle_gamma   90.00
#
_symmetry.space_group_name_H-M   'P 1'
#
loop_
_entity.id
_entity.type
_entity.pdbx_description
1 polymer ?
#
loop_
_entity_poly.entity_id
_entity_poly.type
_entity_poly.pdbx_seq_one_letter_code
_entity_poly.pdbx_strand_id
1 'polypeptide(L)' 'WMSNYIFEAAIRIVRVSLREDDPQEALTDRETECLFWASEGKTSGEIACILGITQRTVNYHLNQVTRK' A
#
# COMPACT_ATOMS: atom_id res chain seq x y z
N TRP A 1 13.57 -9.58 16.70
CA TRP A 1 14.50 -9.16 15.64
C TRP A 1 13.79 -8.77 14.33
N MET A 2 12.72 -9.46 13.90
CA MET A 2 11.90 -9.03 12.74
C MET A 2 10.81 -8.00 13.07
N SER A 3 10.38 -7.92 14.33
CA SER A 3 9.33 -7.01 14.78
C SER A 3 9.73 -5.53 14.73
N ASN A 4 11.02 -5.22 14.93
CA ASN A 4 11.50 -3.83 14.82
C ASN A 4 11.46 -3.33 13.37
N TYR A 5 11.71 -4.21 12.40
CA TYR A 5 11.72 -3.84 10.98
C TYR A 5 10.32 -3.45 10.48
N ILE A 6 9.30 -4.20 10.89
CA ILE A 6 7.90 -3.90 10.50
C ILE A 6 7.42 -2.61 11.16
N PHE A 7 7.80 -2.37 12.42
CA PHE A 7 7.45 -1.14 13.12
C PHE A 7 8.14 0.09 12.51
N GLU A 8 9.43 -0.01 12.18
CA GLU A 8 10.18 1.04 11.47
C GLU A 8 9.61 1.31 10.07
N ALA A 9 9.22 0.25 9.33
CA ALA A 9 8.57 0.39 8.04
C ALA A 9 7.20 1.09 8.17
N ALA A 10 6.40 0.73 9.17
CA ALA A 10 5.12 1.37 9.44
C ALA A 10 5.29 2.85 9.83
N ILE A 11 6.25 3.18 10.70
CA ILE A 11 6.57 4.59 11.04
C ILE A 11 7.06 5.36 9.81
N ARG A 12 7.86 4.75 8.95
CA ARG A 12 8.33 5.39 7.73
C ARG A 12 7.19 5.72 6.78
N ILE A 13 6.24 4.80 6.61
CA ILE A 13 5.03 5.02 5.79
C ILE A 13 4.18 6.13 6.40
N VAL A 14 3.93 6.11 7.71
CA VAL A 14 3.19 7.17 8.41
C VAL A 14 3.90 8.53 8.30
N ARG A 15 5.24 8.57 8.36
CA ARG A 15 6.03 9.80 8.17
C ARG A 15 6.00 10.32 6.74
N VAL A 16 5.94 9.44 5.74
CA VAL A 16 5.75 9.83 4.34
C VAL A 16 4.33 10.39 4.15
N SER A 17 3.31 9.80 4.77
CA SER A 17 1.95 10.35 4.77
C SER A 17 1.80 11.73 5.42
N LEU A 18 2.78 12.17 6.22
CA LEU A 18 2.82 13.53 6.80
C LEU A 18 3.55 14.56 5.92
N ARG A 19 4.11 14.15 4.77
CA ARG A 19 4.64 15.04 3.73
C ARG A 19 3.53 15.32 2.70
N GLU A 20 2.51 16.05 3.12
CA GLU A 20 1.29 16.26 2.33
C GLU A 20 1.43 17.22 1.12
N ASP A 21 2.63 17.67 0.74
CA ASP A 21 2.80 18.78 -0.22
C ASP A 21 3.60 18.45 -1.50
N ASP A 22 3.74 17.17 -1.87
CA ASP A 22 4.11 16.83 -3.26
C ASP A 22 2.97 16.06 -3.94
N PRO A 23 2.18 16.72 -4.83
CA PRO A 23 1.13 16.06 -5.60
C PRO A 23 1.63 14.84 -6.40
N GLN A 24 2.94 14.77 -6.66
CA GLN A 24 3.56 13.68 -7.38
C GLN A 24 3.82 12.43 -6.51
N GLU A 25 3.84 12.57 -5.18
CA GLU A 25 3.99 11.47 -4.21
C GLU A 25 2.66 10.95 -3.65
N ALA A 26 1.54 11.63 -3.93
CA ALA A 26 0.22 11.22 -3.46
C ALA A 26 -0.20 9.85 -4.03
N LEU A 27 -0.77 9.00 -3.18
CA LEU A 27 -1.36 7.72 -3.59
C LEU A 27 -2.67 7.96 -4.34
N THR A 28 -2.89 7.21 -5.41
CA THR A 28 -4.18 7.17 -6.08
C THR A 28 -5.22 6.44 -5.22
N ASP A 29 -6.51 6.61 -5.51
CA ASP A 29 -7.58 5.89 -4.81
C ASP A 29 -7.38 4.37 -4.87
N ARG A 30 -6.99 3.84 -6.04
CA ARG A 30 -6.75 2.40 -6.21
C ARG A 30 -5.53 1.89 -5.45
N GLU A 31 -4.47 2.68 -5.39
CA GLU A 31 -3.30 2.39 -4.57
C GLU A 31 -3.64 2.37 -3.08
N THR A 32 -4.44 3.34 -2.65
CA THR A 32 -4.91 3.45 -1.26
C THR A 32 -5.82 2.29 -0.87
N GLU A 33 -6.77 1.91 -1.72
CA GLU A 33 -7.64 0.74 -1.50
C GLU A 33 -6.84 -0.56 -1.39
N CYS A 34 -5.87 -0.77 -2.31
CA CYS A 34 -5.02 -1.96 -2.26
C CYS A 34 -4.16 -1.99 -0.99
N LEU A 35 -3.60 -0.84 -0.60
CA LEU A 35 -2.77 -0.71 0.59
C LEU A 35 -3.59 -0.94 1.88
N PHE A 36 -4.81 -0.41 1.93
CA PHE A 36 -5.74 -0.60 3.05
C PHE A 36 -5.99 -2.09 3.31
N TRP A 37 -6.42 -2.84 2.30
CA TRP A 37 -6.69 -4.28 2.48
C TRP A 37 -5.42 -5.09 2.76
N ALA A 38 -4.27 -4.69 2.21
CA ALA A 38 -3.00 -5.30 2.56
C ALA A 38 -2.63 -5.04 4.03
N SER A 39 -2.91 -3.85 4.57
CA SER A 39 -2.71 -3.54 6.00
C SER A 39 -3.63 -4.33 6.92
N GLU A 40 -4.83 -4.68 6.45
CA GLU A 40 -5.76 -5.62 7.11
C GLU A 40 -5.33 -7.10 6.96
N GLY A 41 -4.19 -7.37 6.32
CA GLY A 41 -3.60 -8.70 6.19
C GLY A 41 -4.16 -9.55 5.03
N LYS A 42 -4.90 -8.95 4.09
CA LYS A 42 -5.41 -9.67 2.91
C LYS A 42 -4.30 -9.96 1.91
N THR A 43 -4.37 -11.14 1.30
CA THR A 43 -3.50 -11.52 0.17
C THR A 43 -3.93 -10.83 -1.11
N SER A 44 -3.03 -10.64 -2.07
CA SER A 44 -3.36 -10.00 -3.36
C SER A 44 -4.50 -10.70 -4.11
N GLY A 45 -4.69 -12.00 -3.92
CA GLY A 45 -5.81 -12.76 -4.48
C GLY A 45 -7.15 -12.42 -3.82
N GLU A 46 -7.17 -12.30 -2.49
CA GLU A 46 -8.37 -11.85 -1.76
C GLU A 46 -8.70 -10.39 -2.08
N ILE A 47 -7.69 -9.51 -2.15
CA ILE A 47 -7.87 -8.10 -2.54
C ILE A 47 -8.45 -8.02 -3.96
N ALA A 48 -7.95 -8.84 -4.89
CA ALA A 48 -8.47 -8.92 -6.25
C ALA A 48 -9.96 -9.30 -6.27
N CYS A 49 -10.36 -10.29 -5.47
CA CYS A 49 -11.76 -10.66 -5.29
C CYS A 49 -12.60 -9.53 -4.69
N ILE A 50 -12.09 -8.83 -3.67
CA ILE A 50 -12.80 -7.72 -2.99
C ILE A 50 -12.99 -6.52 -3.93
N LEU A 51 -11.96 -6.14 -4.68
CA LEU A 51 -11.96 -4.95 -5.54
C LEU A 51 -12.46 -5.23 -6.97
N GLY A 52 -12.76 -6.48 -7.31
CA GLY A 52 -13.26 -6.88 -8.64
C GLY A 52 -12.22 -6.69 -9.76
N ILE A 53 -10.93 -6.81 -9.45
CA ILE A 53 -9.81 -6.68 -10.40
C ILE A 53 -8.93 -7.92 -10.37
N THR A 54 -7.95 -8.02 -11.25
CA THR A 54 -7.03 -9.18 -11.26
C THR A 54 -5.97 -9.04 -10.16
N GLN A 55 -5.46 -10.17 -9.66
CA GLN A 55 -4.31 -10.20 -8.74
C GLN A 55 -3.08 -9.47 -9.33
N ARG A 56 -2.90 -9.55 -10.66
CA ARG A 56 -1.84 -8.82 -11.36
C ARG A 56 -2.03 -7.30 -11.23
N THR A 57 -3.26 -6.81 -11.37
CA THR A 57 -3.60 -5.40 -11.21
C THR A 57 -3.38 -4.92 -9.78
N VAL A 58 -3.75 -5.73 -8.78
CA VAL A 58 -3.43 -5.45 -7.36
C VAL A 58 -1.92 -5.31 -7.15
N ASN A 59 -1.15 -6.29 -7.63
CA ASN A 59 0.30 -6.27 -7.50
C ASN A 59 0.93 -5.06 -8.22
N TYR A 60 0.36 -4.63 -9.34
CA TYR A 60 0.79 -3.41 -10.03
C TYR A 60 0.61 -2.18 -9.13
N HIS A 61 -0.57 -1.99 -8.54
CA HIS A 61 -0.82 -0.85 -7.65
C HIS A 61 0.08 -0.88 -6.40
N LEU A 62 0.22 -2.03 -5.74
CA LEU A 62 1.10 -2.15 -4.57
C LEU A 62 2.58 -1.88 -4.91
N ASN A 63 3.02 -2.25 -6.11
CA ASN A 63 4.37 -1.94 -6.58
C ASN A 63 4.56 -0.44 -6.80
N GLN A 64 3.57 0.26 -7.37
CA GLN A 64 3.61 1.72 -7.48
C GLN A 64 3.72 2.40 -6.10
N VAL A 65 2.96 1.93 -5.10
CA VAL A 65 3.07 2.43 -3.72
C VAL A 65 4.48 2.27 -3.16
N THR A 66 5.14 1.14 -3.42
CA THR A 66 6.49 0.87 -2.89
C THR A 66 7.58 1.72 -3.56
N ARG A 67 7.30 2.24 -4.76
CA ARG A 67 8.24 3.05 -5.55
C ARG A 67 8.12 4.54 -5.33
N LYS A 68 7.04 4.98 -4.68
CA LYS A 68 6.88 6.34 -4.16
C LYS A 68 7.55 6.42 -2.79
#